data_AF-A0A2T4FQV3-F1
#
_entry.id   AF-A0A2T4FQV3-F1
#
_cell.length_a   1.000
_cell.length_b   1.000
_cell.length_c   1.000
_cell.angle_alpha   90.00
_cell.angle_beta   90.00
_cell.angle_gamma   90.00
#
_symmetry.space_group_name_H-M   'P 1'
#
loop_
_entity.id
_entity.type
_entity.pdbx_description
1 polymer ?
#
loop_
_entity_poly.entity_id
_entity_poly.type
_entity_poly.pdbx_seq_one_letter_code
_entity_poly.pdbx_strand_id
1 'polypeptide(L)'
;MAAKVEPFWIRKTLEHLDQEEWESLCDGCGLCCLQKLEDEDDNSVYYTRIACKLLDLKTCQCTDYPNRRASVPDCIQLTPGQADQFKWLPPTCGYRLVSERKDLPLWHHLVCGDRDAVHHERISQSGRMLSEGSVPEDDWEDYLIFRAG
;
A
#
# COMPACT_ATOMS: atom_id res chain seq x y z
N MET A 1 35.71 11.09 6.98
CA MET A 1 34.82 9.98 6.57
C MET A 1 33.45 10.31 7.13
N ALA A 2 32.45 10.56 6.28
CA ALA A 2 31.09 10.81 6.75
C ALA A 2 30.58 9.52 7.41
N ALA A 3 30.14 9.59 8.66
CA ALA A 3 29.49 8.47 9.31
C ALA A 3 28.31 8.04 8.41
N LYS A 4 28.27 6.76 8.05
CA LYS A 4 27.16 6.18 7.29
C LYS A 4 25.97 6.16 8.26
N VAL A 5 25.17 7.23 8.24
CA VAL A 5 23.97 7.31 9.09
C VAL A 5 22.99 6.30 8.54
N GLU A 6 22.63 5.31 9.36
CA GLU A 6 21.61 4.34 8.98
C GLU A 6 20.27 5.06 8.74
N PRO A 7 19.51 4.66 7.72
CA PRO A 7 18.20 5.22 7.45
C PRO A 7 17.24 5.10 8.63
N PHE A 8 16.27 6.02 8.72
CA PHE A 8 15.34 6.06 9.85
C PHE A 8 14.48 4.79 9.97
N TRP A 9 14.09 4.18 8.84
CA TRP A 9 13.25 2.98 8.80
C TRP A 9 13.99 1.72 9.27
N ILE A 10 15.33 1.76 9.34
CA ILE A 10 16.14 0.68 9.91
C ILE A 10 16.32 0.90 11.43
N ARG A 11 16.65 2.13 11.83
CA ARG A 11 17.03 2.45 13.22
C ARG A 11 15.85 2.67 14.18
N LYS A 12 14.66 3.04 13.67
CA LYS A 12 13.46 3.32 14.47
C LYS A 12 12.46 2.17 14.37
N THR A 13 11.62 2.02 15.40
CA THR A 13 10.40 1.19 15.34
C THR A 13 9.26 2.03 14.74
N LEU A 14 8.21 1.40 14.21
CA LEU A 14 7.04 2.14 13.69
C LEU A 14 6.43 3.11 14.71
N GLU A 15 6.42 2.74 15.99
CA GLU A 15 5.90 3.58 17.09
C GLU A 15 6.76 4.81 17.39
N HIS A 16 8.02 4.82 16.96
CA HIS A 16 8.95 5.93 17.13
C HIS A 16 9.07 6.81 15.89
N LEU A 17 8.34 6.50 14.81
CA LEU A 17 8.27 7.35 13.64
C LEU A 17 7.41 8.56 13.96
N ASP A 18 7.86 9.74 13.52
CA ASP A 18 6.96 10.87 13.44
C ASP A 18 6.00 10.72 12.23
N GLN A 19 5.05 11.64 12.11
CA GLN A 19 4.03 11.56 11.05
C GLN A 19 4.63 11.63 9.64
N GLU A 20 5.69 12.42 9.44
CA GLU A 20 6.32 12.59 8.13
C GLU A 20 7.08 11.32 7.74
N GLU A 21 7.87 10.78 8.67
CA GLU A 21 8.55 9.50 8.50
C GLU A 21 7.54 8.37 8.24
N TRP A 22 6.43 8.32 8.97
CA TRP A 22 5.36 7.35 8.78
C TRP A 22 4.72 7.43 7.39
N GLU A 23 4.25 8.61 6.97
CA GLU A 23 3.62 8.77 5.65
C GLU A 23 4.63 8.51 4.51
N SER A 24 5.92 8.76 4.73
CA SER A 24 6.97 8.50 3.73
C SER A 24 7.24 7.01 3.47
N LEU A 25 6.76 6.10 4.33
CA LEU A 25 6.81 4.66 4.07
C LEU A 25 5.83 4.18 2.98
N CYS A 26 4.89 5.03 2.56
CA CYS A 26 3.97 4.68 1.49
C CYS A 26 4.70 4.64 0.14
N ASP A 27 4.63 3.48 -0.52
CA ASP A 27 5.24 3.29 -1.85
C ASP A 27 4.62 4.18 -2.93
N GLY A 28 3.38 4.65 -2.75
CA GLY A 28 2.59 5.30 -3.82
C GLY A 28 2.02 4.31 -4.84
N CYS A 29 1.94 3.02 -4.51
CA CYS A 29 1.57 1.97 -5.46
C CYS A 29 0.06 1.84 -5.75
N GLY A 30 -0.80 2.40 -4.89
CA GLY A 30 -2.27 2.33 -5.00
C GLY A 30 -2.90 1.01 -4.55
N LEU A 31 -2.10 -0.01 -4.18
CA LEU A 31 -2.60 -1.35 -3.83
C LEU A 31 -3.49 -1.37 -2.58
N CYS A 32 -3.26 -0.48 -1.61
CA CYS A 32 -4.11 -0.35 -0.43
C CYS A 32 -5.52 0.16 -0.77
N CYS A 33 -5.69 0.85 -1.91
CA CYS A 33 -6.96 1.37 -2.40
C CYS A 33 -7.69 0.41 -3.34
N LEU A 34 -7.15 -0.79 -3.56
CA LEU A 34 -7.83 -1.84 -4.32
C LEU A 34 -8.79 -2.61 -3.43
N GLN A 35 -9.90 -3.05 -4.02
CA GLN A 35 -10.86 -3.93 -3.39
C GLN A 35 -10.23 -5.28 -3.11
N LYS A 36 -10.53 -5.81 -1.93
CA LYS A 36 -9.94 -7.03 -1.39
C LYS A 36 -11.06 -8.01 -1.10
N LEU A 37 -10.87 -9.26 -1.50
CA LEU A 37 -11.77 -10.35 -1.16
C LEU A 37 -11.09 -11.20 -0.08
N GLU A 38 -11.82 -11.53 0.98
CA GLU A 38 -11.32 -12.38 2.06
C GLU A 38 -11.94 -13.77 1.94
N ASP A 39 -11.11 -14.79 2.08
CA ASP A 39 -11.55 -16.18 2.15
C ASP A 39 -12.12 -16.50 3.54
N GLU A 40 -13.34 -17.02 3.59
CA GLU A 40 -14.00 -17.34 4.87
C GLU A 40 -13.39 -18.56 5.58
N ASP A 41 -12.69 -19.44 4.84
CA ASP A 41 -12.13 -20.67 5.40
C ASP A 41 -10.75 -20.47 6.03
N ASP A 42 -9.91 -19.61 5.43
CA ASP A 42 -8.50 -19.44 5.85
C ASP A 42 -8.05 -17.98 6.07
N ASN A 43 -8.98 -17.01 5.99
CA ASN A 43 -8.71 -15.56 6.14
C ASN A 43 -7.67 -15.01 5.16
N SER A 44 -7.48 -15.67 4.02
CA SER A 44 -6.60 -15.15 2.97
C SER A 44 -7.17 -13.93 2.31
N VAL A 45 -6.31 -12.95 2.04
CA VAL A 45 -6.70 -11.71 1.38
C VAL A 45 -6.29 -11.74 -0.08
N TYR A 46 -7.25 -11.69 -0.99
CA TYR A 46 -7.04 -11.61 -2.43
C TYR A 46 -7.19 -10.18 -2.92
N TYR A 47 -6.19 -9.70 -3.65
CA TYR A 47 -6.21 -8.37 -4.25
C TYR A 47 -6.87 -8.44 -5.63
N THR A 48 -7.85 -7.60 -5.86
CA THR A 48 -8.44 -7.38 -7.18
C THR A 48 -7.77 -6.19 -7.87
N ARG A 49 -7.94 -6.02 -9.19
CA ARG A 49 -7.62 -4.76 -9.90
C ARG A 49 -8.72 -3.71 -9.83
N ILE A 50 -9.75 -3.93 -9.01
CA ILE A 50 -10.85 -2.99 -8.82
C ILE A 50 -10.41 -1.94 -7.80
N ALA A 51 -10.49 -0.67 -8.17
CA ALA A 51 -10.01 0.46 -7.39
C ALA A 51 -11.16 1.23 -6.76
N CYS A 52 -10.92 1.69 -5.53
CA CYS A 52 -11.75 2.65 -4.81
C CYS A 52 -12.10 3.85 -5.69
N LYS A 53 -13.34 4.34 -5.60
CA LYS A 53 -13.82 5.53 -6.34
C LYS A 53 -12.99 6.80 -6.14
N LEU A 54 -12.21 6.91 -5.06
CA LEU A 54 -11.35 8.06 -4.80
C LEU A 54 -9.93 7.90 -5.36
N LEU A 55 -9.55 6.76 -5.92
CA LEU A 55 -8.21 6.54 -6.46
C LEU A 55 -8.10 7.09 -7.88
N ASP A 56 -7.11 7.94 -8.13
CA ASP A 56 -6.72 8.27 -9.50
C ASP A 56 -5.95 7.07 -10.10
N LEU A 57 -6.53 6.49 -11.15
CA LEU A 57 -6.04 5.24 -11.75
C LEU A 57 -4.70 5.40 -12.50
N LYS A 58 -4.25 6.63 -12.74
CA LYS A 58 -2.96 6.93 -13.39
C LYS A 58 -1.89 7.29 -12.37
N THR A 59 -2.20 8.13 -11.40
CA THR A 59 -1.20 8.58 -10.41
C THR A 59 -1.10 7.64 -9.20
N CYS A 60 -2.04 6.72 -9.03
CA CYS A 60 -2.19 5.88 -7.84
C CYS A 60 -2.32 6.67 -6.53
N GLN A 61 -2.76 7.92 -6.60
CA GLN A 61 -2.99 8.77 -5.43
C GLN A 61 -4.48 8.91 -5.14
N CYS A 62 -4.82 8.96 -3.86
CA CYS A 62 -6.18 9.26 -3.43
C CYS A 62 -6.46 10.75 -3.69
N THR A 63 -7.55 11.02 -4.39
CA THR A 63 -7.99 12.38 -4.76
C THR A 63 -8.45 13.21 -3.57
N ASP A 64 -8.79 12.58 -2.45
CA ASP A 64 -9.18 13.23 -1.19
C ASP A 64 -8.64 12.49 0.03
N TYR A 65 -7.32 12.27 0.06
CA TYR A 65 -6.68 11.50 1.15
C TYR A 65 -7.05 12.02 2.56
N PRO A 66 -7.07 13.34 2.86
CA PRO A 66 -7.38 13.82 4.20
C PRO A 66 -8.82 13.52 4.66
N ASN A 67 -9.80 13.54 3.74
CA ASN A 67 -11.22 13.34 4.10
C ASN A 67 -11.79 12.00 3.61
N ARG A 68 -10.96 11.10 3.08
CA ARG A 68 -11.36 9.84 2.44
C ARG A 68 -12.39 9.01 3.21
N ARG A 69 -12.29 8.94 4.54
CA ARG A 69 -13.22 8.18 5.39
C ARG A 69 -14.64 8.77 5.45
N ALA A 70 -14.80 10.05 5.12
CA ALA A 70 -16.12 10.67 5.01
C ALA A 70 -16.88 10.19 3.76
N SER A 71 -16.17 9.85 2.68
CA SER A 71 -16.77 9.36 1.43
C SER A 71 -16.69 7.84 1.25
N VAL A 72 -15.70 7.20 1.89
CA VAL A 72 -15.41 5.75 1.85
C VAL A 72 -15.22 5.28 3.28
N PRO A 73 -16.30 4.93 4.01
CA PRO A 73 -16.23 4.53 5.42
C PRO A 73 -15.25 3.38 5.69
N ASP A 74 -15.14 2.45 4.74
CA ASP A 74 -14.29 1.25 4.81
C ASP A 74 -12.83 1.51 4.38
N CYS A 75 -12.47 2.77 4.11
CA CYS A 75 -11.10 3.10 3.74
C CYS A 75 -10.14 2.78 4.90
N ILE A 76 -9.18 1.91 4.62
CA ILE A 76 -8.23 1.43 5.61
C ILE A 76 -7.30 2.56 6.04
N GLN A 77 -7.21 2.75 7.35
CA GLN A 77 -6.24 3.62 7.99
C GLN A 77 -5.20 2.75 8.68
N LEU A 78 -3.99 2.70 8.14
CA LEU A 78 -2.87 2.02 8.79
C LEU A 78 -2.41 2.86 9.98
N THR A 79 -2.14 2.21 11.10
CA THR A 79 -1.55 2.86 12.28
C THR A 79 -0.38 2.03 12.81
N PRO A 80 0.65 2.64 13.42
CA PRO A 80 1.77 1.91 14.01
C PRO A 80 1.34 0.79 14.96
N GLY A 81 0.26 0.99 15.73
CA GLY A 81 -0.27 0.00 16.69
C GLY A 81 -0.91 -1.24 16.05
N GLN A 82 -1.07 -1.28 14.72
CA GLN A 82 -1.61 -2.43 13.98
C GLN A 82 -0.51 -3.20 13.24
N ALA A 83 0.77 -2.94 13.54
CA ALA A 83 1.92 -3.53 12.85
C ALA A 83 1.85 -5.06 12.70
N ASP A 84 1.39 -5.77 13.74
CA ASP A 84 1.27 -7.24 13.75
C ASP A 84 0.20 -7.77 12.77
N GLN A 85 -0.72 -6.91 12.34
CA GLN A 85 -1.81 -7.24 11.43
C GLN A 85 -1.44 -7.01 9.97
N PHE A 86 -0.27 -6.43 9.66
CA PHE A 86 0.11 -6.02 8.30
C PHE A 86 0.40 -7.18 7.33
N LYS A 87 0.18 -8.44 7.70
CA LYS A 87 0.41 -9.61 6.83
C LYS A 87 -0.46 -9.60 5.58
N TRP A 88 -1.64 -8.97 5.61
CA TRP A 88 -2.51 -8.79 4.45
C TRP A 88 -2.02 -7.69 3.48
N LEU A 89 -1.06 -6.85 3.88
CA LEU A 89 -0.43 -5.90 2.96
C LEU A 89 0.46 -6.65 1.95
N PRO A 90 0.69 -6.06 0.76
CA PRO A 90 1.61 -6.64 -0.21
C PRO A 90 2.97 -6.94 0.44
N PRO A 91 3.65 -8.03 0.06
CA PRO A 91 4.90 -8.46 0.70
C PRO A 91 6.04 -7.44 0.57
N THR A 92 5.92 -6.49 -0.37
CA THR A 92 6.89 -5.42 -0.60
C THR A 92 6.45 -4.07 -0.04
N CYS A 93 5.31 -3.99 0.64
CA CYS A 93 4.78 -2.73 1.17
C CYS A 93 5.72 -2.17 2.25
N GLY A 94 6.10 -0.89 2.14
CA GLY A 94 7.01 -0.25 3.09
C GLY A 94 6.57 -0.40 4.55
N TYR A 95 5.28 -0.22 4.86
CA TYR A 95 4.75 -0.41 6.23
C TYR A 95 4.96 -1.83 6.77
N ARG A 96 4.73 -2.86 5.94
CA ARG A 96 4.91 -4.28 6.32
C ARG A 96 6.38 -4.62 6.48
N LEU A 97 7.23 -4.19 5.54
CA LEU A 97 8.66 -4.48 5.61
C LEU A 97 9.29 -3.87 6.87
N VAL A 98 8.95 -2.62 7.19
CA VAL A 98 9.49 -1.94 8.36
C VAL A 98 8.95 -2.54 9.66
N SER A 99 7.67 -2.98 9.72
CA SER A 99 7.17 -3.72 10.89
C SER A 99 7.93 -5.03 11.10
N GLU A 100 8.27 -5.72 10.01
CA GLU A 100 9.03 -6.97 10.02
C GLU A 100 10.56 -6.78 10.16
N ARG A 101 11.04 -5.54 10.40
CA ARG A 101 12.48 -5.18 10.49
C ARG A 101 13.28 -5.53 9.23
N LYS A 102 12.63 -5.50 8.07
CA LYS A 102 13.24 -5.67 6.76
C LYS A 102 13.56 -4.31 6.14
N ASP A 103 14.55 -4.31 5.25
CA ASP A 103 14.90 -3.13 4.48
C ASP A 103 13.90 -2.89 3.35
N LEU A 104 13.85 -1.66 2.86
CA LEU A 104 13.01 -1.27 1.73
C LEU A 104 13.63 -1.74 0.40
N PRO A 105 12.81 -2.07 -0.62
CA PRO A 105 13.33 -2.47 -1.92
C PRO A 105 14.13 -1.35 -2.59
N LEU A 106 15.05 -1.70 -3.50
CA LEU A 106 15.91 -0.72 -4.20
C LEU A 106 15.12 0.31 -5.02
N TRP A 107 13.91 -0.03 -5.46
CA TRP A 107 13.02 0.87 -6.20
C TRP A 107 12.21 1.80 -5.30
N HIS A 108 12.21 1.60 -3.98
CA HIS A 108 11.45 2.45 -3.07
C HIS A 108 12.05 3.86 -3.08
N HIS A 109 11.21 4.90 -3.12
CA HIS A 109 11.65 6.28 -3.29
C HIS A 109 12.58 6.78 -2.16
N LEU A 110 12.43 6.28 -0.94
CA LEU A 110 13.36 6.54 0.16
C LEU A 110 14.78 5.97 -0.08
N VAL A 111 14.92 4.97 -0.96
CA VAL A 111 16.18 4.32 -1.32
C VAL A 111 16.77 4.90 -2.60
N CYS A 112 15.97 5.01 -3.67
CA CYS A 112 16.45 5.47 -4.99
C CYS A 112 16.32 6.99 -5.21
N GLY A 113 15.52 7.68 -4.41
CA GLY A 113 15.21 9.10 -4.58
C GLY A 113 14.14 9.42 -5.64
N ASP A 114 13.57 8.41 -6.29
CA ASP A 114 12.56 8.55 -7.35
C ASP A 114 11.19 8.02 -6.91
N ARG A 115 10.18 8.90 -6.87
CA ARG A 115 8.80 8.52 -6.53
C ARG A 115 8.09 7.75 -7.65
N ASP A 116 8.52 7.90 -8.89
CA ASP A 116 7.91 7.23 -10.03
C ASP A 116 8.47 5.82 -10.26
N ALA A 117 9.56 5.45 -9.59
CA ALA A 117 10.18 4.14 -9.68
C ALA A 117 9.20 2.98 -9.40
N VAL A 118 8.27 3.15 -8.45
CA VAL A 118 7.21 2.17 -8.16
C VAL A 118 6.32 1.87 -9.38
N HIS A 119 6.13 2.87 -10.25
CA HIS A 119 5.35 2.76 -11.48
C HIS A 119 6.20 2.16 -12.61
N HIS A 120 7.43 2.65 -12.79
CA HIS A 120 8.38 2.17 -13.80
C HIS A 120 8.72 0.69 -13.63
N GLU A 121 8.94 0.25 -12.38
CA GLU A 121 9.21 -1.14 -12.01
C GLU A 121 7.95 -2.03 -11.98
N ARG A 122 6.79 -1.47 -12.36
CA ARG A 122 5.50 -2.17 -12.46
C ARG A 122 5.00 -2.79 -11.15
N ILE A 123 5.45 -2.26 -10.01
CA ILE A 123 4.97 -2.65 -8.68
C ILE A 123 3.56 -2.10 -8.44
N SER A 124 3.32 -0.86 -8.85
CA SER A 124 1.97 -0.28 -8.87
C SER A 124 1.08 -0.89 -9.96
N GLN A 125 -0.23 -0.71 -9.82
CA GLN A 125 -1.21 -1.05 -10.85
C GLN A 125 -1.65 0.13 -11.73
N SER A 126 -0.85 1.20 -11.77
CA SER A 126 -1.13 2.38 -12.58
C SER A 126 -1.51 2.00 -14.03
N GLY A 127 -2.64 2.53 -14.50
CA GLY A 127 -3.18 2.29 -15.84
C GLY A 127 -3.76 0.89 -16.09
N ARG A 128 -3.79 0.00 -15.09
CA ARG A 128 -4.31 -1.39 -15.20
C ARG A 128 -5.50 -1.68 -14.30
N MET A 129 -5.93 -0.68 -13.53
CA MET A 129 -7.05 -0.76 -12.61
C MET A 129 -8.39 -0.44 -13.30
N LEU A 130 -9.48 -0.94 -12.73
CA LEU A 130 -10.85 -0.55 -13.07
C LEU A 130 -11.48 0.17 -11.89
N SER A 131 -12.38 1.12 -12.13
CA SER A 131 -13.14 1.74 -11.03
C SER A 131 -14.16 0.74 -10.47
N GLU A 132 -14.38 0.73 -9.16
CA GLU A 132 -15.42 -0.06 -8.51
C GLU A 132 -16.82 0.18 -9.09
N GLY A 133 -17.12 1.39 -9.58
CA GLY A 133 -18.39 1.68 -10.24
C GLY A 133 -18.53 1.12 -11.67
N SER A 134 -17.46 0.52 -12.22
CA SER A 134 -17.44 0.00 -13.59
C SER A 134 -17.60 -1.53 -13.69
N VAL A 135 -17.57 -2.24 -12.56
CA VAL A 135 -17.69 -3.70 -12.48
C VAL A 135 -18.64 -4.04 -11.33
N PRO A 136 -19.70 -4.83 -11.57
CA PRO A 136 -20.56 -5.34 -10.49
C PRO A 136 -19.76 -6.07 -9.42
N GLU A 137 -20.12 -5.92 -8.14
CA GLU A 137 -19.40 -6.55 -7.02
C GLU A 137 -19.33 -8.08 -7.13
N ASP A 138 -20.42 -8.70 -7.60
CA ASP A 138 -20.49 -10.15 -7.84
C ASP A 138 -19.46 -10.65 -8.86
N ASP A 139 -18.95 -9.78 -9.73
CA ASP A 139 -17.97 -10.12 -10.76
C ASP A 139 -16.51 -9.83 -10.30
N TRP A 140 -16.28 -9.30 -9.09
CA TRP A 140 -14.93 -8.87 -8.68
C TRP A 140 -13.90 -10.01 -8.59
N GLU A 141 -14.36 -11.24 -8.38
CA GLU A 141 -13.51 -12.45 -8.35
C GLU A 141 -12.82 -12.75 -9.69
N ASP A 142 -13.38 -12.29 -10.81
CA ASP A 142 -12.76 -12.43 -12.13
C ASP A 142 -11.55 -11.49 -12.32
N TYR A 143 -11.35 -10.55 -11.39
CA TYR A 143 -10.36 -9.49 -11.48
C TYR A 143 -9.22 -9.62 -10.46
N LEU A 144 -9.01 -10.83 -9.91
CA LEU A 144 -7.92 -11.13 -8.99
C LEU A 144 -6.54 -10.91 -9.64
N ILE A 145 -5.60 -10.36 -8.87
CA ILE A 145 -4.21 -10.12 -9.28
C ILE A 145 -3.27 -11.06 -8.51
N PHE A 146 -3.39 -11.10 -7.18
CA PHE A 146 -2.56 -11.95 -6.31
C PHE A 146 -3.21 -12.18 -4.95
N ARG A 147 -2.76 -13.22 -4.25
CA ARG A 147 -3.08 -13.50 -2.84
C ARG A 147 -2.00 -12.91 -1.94
N ALA A 148 -2.39 -12.17 -0.91
CA ALA A 148 -1.52 -11.69 0.15
C ALA A 148 -1.51 -12.69 1.31
N GLY A 149 -0.32 -12.93 1.85
CA GLY A 149 -0.04 -13.90 2.92
C GLY A 149 1.44 -14.21 2.95
#